data_AF-A0A1F7WTK8-F1
#
_entry.id   AF-A0A1F7WTK8-F1
#
_cell.length_a   1.000
_cell.length_b   1.000
_cell.length_c   1.000
_cell.angle_alpha   90.00
_cell.angle_beta   90.00
_cell.angle_gamma   90.00
#
_symmetry.space_group_name_H-M   'P 1'
#
loop_
_entity.id
_entity.type
_entity.pdbx_description
1 polymer ?
#
loop_
_entity_poly.entity_id
_entity_poly.type
_entity_poly.pdbx_seq_one_letter_code
_entity_poly.pdbx_strand_id
1 'polypeptide(L)'
;MNILIIDDDPGCLDSLSSSLQLYSHNCEAYTNAVKAVEIYRENHSRFDLVITDMKMPVMSGIEVLQNALKINCEAKVIIITAYGDVETAISAVNSHAYAFFGKPINFQELLETIERIETEKNAKKLTKEEHIRLADEYTKLKKAFEELRSLLEKSGGGNEGGK
;
A
#
# COMPACT_ATOMS: atom_id res chain seq x y z
N MET A 1 -5.16 -6.13 8.30
CA MET A 1 -4.01 -5.35 7.76
C MET A 1 -2.73 -5.58 8.55
N ASN A 2 -1.55 -5.40 7.95
CA ASN A 2 -0.27 -5.31 8.68
C ASN A 2 0.14 -3.83 8.82
N ILE A 3 0.35 -3.36 10.04
CA ILE A 3 0.55 -1.95 10.38
C ILE A 3 1.91 -1.77 11.08
N LEU A 4 2.73 -0.85 10.57
CA LEU A 4 3.94 -0.39 11.26
C LEU A 4 3.59 0.83 12.11
N ILE A 5 3.86 0.79 13.42
CA ILE A 5 3.55 1.88 14.35
C ILE A 5 4.86 2.45 14.91
N ILE A 6 4.97 3.78 14.92
CA ILE A 6 6.18 4.50 15.33
C ILE A 6 5.80 5.65 16.26
N ASP A 7 6.24 5.59 17.51
CA ASP A 7 5.99 6.61 18.53
C ASP A 7 7.07 6.44 19.61
N ASP A 8 7.70 7.52 20.08
CA ASP A 8 8.77 7.43 21.09
C ASP A 8 8.24 7.13 22.50
N ASP A 9 6.93 7.22 22.71
CA ASP A 9 6.25 6.81 23.94
C ASP A 9 5.79 5.32 23.86
N PRO A 10 6.42 4.42 24.66
CA PRO A 10 6.01 3.01 24.70
C PRO A 10 4.55 2.80 25.12
N GLY A 11 4.01 3.66 26.00
CA GLY A 11 2.62 3.57 26.44
C GLY A 11 1.64 3.88 25.30
N CYS A 12 1.98 4.85 24.45
CA CYS A 12 1.23 5.15 23.23
C CYS A 12 1.26 3.95 22.25
N LEU A 13 2.43 3.34 22.05
CA LEU A 13 2.58 2.14 21.21
C LEU A 13 1.73 0.98 21.73
N ASP A 14 1.82 0.66 23.01
CA ASP A 14 1.09 -0.47 23.61
C ASP A 14 -0.42 -0.25 23.53
N SER A 15 -0.89 0.96 23.85
CA SER A 15 -2.31 1.30 23.78
C SER A 15 -2.85 1.22 22.36
N LEU A 16 -2.16 1.82 21.39
CA LEU A 16 -2.61 1.83 20.00
C LEU A 16 -2.53 0.43 19.37
N SER A 17 -1.43 -0.30 19.59
CA SER A 17 -1.26 -1.66 19.09
C SER A 17 -2.33 -2.60 19.64
N SER A 18 -2.58 -2.57 20.95
CA SER A 18 -3.62 -3.38 21.58
C SER A 18 -5.00 -3.06 21.04
N SER A 19 -5.29 -1.77 20.86
CA SER A 19 -6.56 -1.33 20.29
C SER A 19 -6.74 -1.83 18.87
N LEU A 20 -5.74 -1.68 17.99
CA LEU A 20 -5.81 -2.15 16.60
C LEU A 20 -5.85 -3.68 16.48
N GLN A 21 -5.19 -4.41 17.38
CA GLN A 21 -5.25 -5.87 17.43
C GLN A 21 -6.65 -6.40 17.74
N LEU A 22 -7.43 -5.71 18.58
CA LEU A 22 -8.85 -6.04 18.83
C LEU A 22 -9.70 -5.96 17.55
N TYR A 23 -9.27 -5.17 16.57
CA TYR A 23 -9.90 -5.04 15.26
C TYR A 23 -9.21 -5.89 14.18
N SER A 24 -8.54 -6.98 14.60
CA SER A 24 -7.90 -7.96 13.70
C SER A 24 -6.79 -7.38 12.81
N HIS A 25 -6.08 -6.36 13.30
CA HIS A 25 -4.88 -5.84 12.65
C HIS A 25 -3.61 -6.37 13.32
N ASN A 26 -2.61 -6.72 12.50
CA ASN A 26 -1.29 -7.11 12.99
C ASN A 26 -0.43 -5.84 13.09
N CYS A 27 0.13 -5.58 14.28
CA CYS A 27 0.92 -4.38 14.52
C CYS A 27 2.38 -4.75 14.80
N GLU A 28 3.30 -4.06 14.15
CA GLU A 28 4.73 -4.08 14.46
C GLU A 28 5.11 -2.68 14.93
N ALA A 29 5.61 -2.53 16.16
CA ALA A 29 5.75 -1.25 16.83
C ALA A 29 7.21 -0.94 17.18
N TYR A 30 7.62 0.33 17.00
CA TYR A 30 8.99 0.78 17.24
C TYR A 30 9.03 2.14 17.94
N THR A 31 9.83 2.24 19.00
CA THR A 31 10.10 3.53 19.69
C THR A 31 11.16 4.38 19.00
N ASN A 32 11.83 3.82 17.99
CA ASN A 32 12.92 4.49 17.29
C ASN A 32 12.59 4.54 15.79
N ALA A 33 12.32 5.75 15.30
CA ALA A 33 11.95 6.00 13.92
C ALA A 33 13.02 5.58 12.91
N VAL A 34 14.32 5.70 13.25
CA VAL A 34 15.41 5.28 12.36
C VAL A 34 15.36 3.76 12.13
N LYS A 35 15.20 2.98 13.21
CA LYS A 35 15.05 1.52 13.12
C LYS A 35 13.78 1.14 12.36
N ALA A 36 12.67 1.82 12.61
CA ALA A 36 11.42 1.56 11.92
C ALA A 36 11.54 1.78 10.41
N VAL A 37 12.21 2.85 9.98
CA VAL A 37 12.47 3.14 8.56
C VAL A 37 13.40 2.11 7.93
N GLU A 38 14.39 1.61 8.65
CA GLU A 38 15.27 0.52 8.19
C GLU A 38 14.47 -0.77 7.96
N ILE A 39 13.65 -1.16 8.93
CA ILE A 39 12.75 -2.32 8.82
C ILE A 39 11.76 -2.15 7.67
N TYR A 40 11.19 -0.95 7.51
CA TYR A 40 10.31 -0.64 6.39
C TYR A 40 11.06 -0.74 5.06
N ARG A 41 12.29 -0.26 4.95
CA ARG A 41 13.10 -0.36 3.73
C ARG A 41 13.31 -1.79 3.30
N GLU A 42 13.70 -2.65 4.24
CA GLU A 42 13.95 -4.07 3.98
C GLU A 42 12.67 -4.83 3.62
N ASN A 43 11.52 -4.38 4.13
CA ASN A 43 10.30 -5.19 4.14
C ASN A 43 9.03 -4.45 3.72
N HIS A 44 9.11 -3.35 2.98
CA HIS A 44 7.98 -2.44 2.71
C HIS A 44 6.74 -3.15 2.15
N SER A 45 6.92 -4.22 1.37
CA SER A 45 5.81 -5.00 0.79
C SER A 45 4.98 -5.78 1.81
N ARG A 46 5.47 -5.97 3.05
CA ARG A 46 4.70 -6.59 4.13
C ARG A 46 3.75 -5.62 4.83
N PHE A 47 4.04 -4.33 4.75
CA PHE A 47 3.33 -3.29 5.50
C PHE A 47 2.32 -2.60 4.59
N ASP A 48 1.08 -2.61 5.03
CA ASP A 48 -0.02 -1.98 4.31
C ASP A 48 -0.20 -0.52 4.73
N LEU A 49 0.21 -0.20 5.96
CA LEU A 49 0.06 1.11 6.59
C LEU A 49 1.24 1.39 7.53
N VAL A 50 1.69 2.63 7.53
CA VAL A 50 2.57 3.20 8.56
C VAL A 50 1.78 4.22 9.36
N ILE A 51 1.82 4.13 10.68
CA ILE A 51 1.30 5.13 11.60
C ILE A 51 2.49 5.68 12.38
N THR A 52 2.71 6.98 12.35
CA THR A 52 3.85 7.62 13.01
C THR A 52 3.43 8.82 13.84
N ASP A 53 4.05 9.01 15.00
CA ASP A 53 4.01 10.30 15.68
C ASP A 53 4.75 11.36 14.84
N MET A 54 4.36 12.63 15.00
CA MET A 54 5.01 13.75 14.31
C MET A 54 6.36 14.10 14.91
N LYS A 55 6.48 14.13 16.24
CA LYS A 55 7.64 14.63 16.95
C LYS A 55 8.27 13.52 17.77
N MET A 56 9.31 12.93 17.21
CA MET A 56 10.14 11.95 17.90
C MET A 56 11.60 12.40 17.92
N PRO A 57 12.41 11.90 18.85
CA PRO A 57 13.85 12.09 18.81
C PRO A 57 14.44 11.62 17.47
N VAL A 58 15.44 12.36 16.99
CA VAL A 58 16.24 12.04 15.78
C VAL A 58 15.52 12.21 14.44
N MET A 59 14.25 11.82 14.32
CA MET A 59 13.51 11.85 13.05
C MET A 59 12.04 12.16 13.27
N SER A 60 11.50 13.12 12.51
CA SER A 60 10.09 13.50 12.54
C SER A 60 9.19 12.56 11.74
N GLY A 61 7.88 12.58 12.00
CA GLY A 61 6.89 11.83 11.21
C GLY A 61 6.85 12.23 9.73
N ILE A 62 7.19 13.48 9.40
CA ILE A 62 7.33 13.93 8.00
C ILE A 62 8.54 13.29 7.34
N GLU A 63 9.67 13.18 8.04
CA GLU A 63 10.85 12.49 7.51
C GLU A 63 10.59 10.99 7.35
N VAL A 64 9.85 10.36 8.26
CA VAL A 64 9.38 8.98 8.11
C VAL A 64 8.54 8.85 6.83
N LEU A 65 7.55 9.72 6.63
CA LEU A 65 6.72 9.76 5.43
C LEU A 65 7.55 9.90 4.15
N GLN A 66 8.48 10.85 4.12
CA GLN A 66 9.35 11.07 2.96
C GLN A 66 10.23 9.84 2.67
N ASN A 67 10.76 9.18 3.70
CA ASN A 67 11.54 7.96 3.52
C ASN A 67 10.67 6.81 3.00
N ALA A 68 9.46 6.62 3.57
CA ALA A 68 8.52 5.61 3.12
C ALA A 68 8.13 5.82 1.65
N LEU A 69 7.81 7.05 1.24
CA LEU A 69 7.47 7.38 -0.15
C LEU A 69 8.63 7.20 -1.14
N LYS A 70 9.88 7.45 -0.71
CA LYS A 70 11.08 7.16 -1.51
C LYS A 70 11.27 5.67 -1.75
N ILE A 71 10.84 4.82 -0.82
CA ILE A 71 10.94 3.36 -0.91
C ILE A 71 9.76 2.79 -1.71
N ASN A 72 8.55 3.29 -1.44
CA ASN A 72 7.31 2.89 -2.07
C ASN A 72 6.44 4.14 -2.32
N CYS A 73 6.30 4.55 -3.57
CA CYS A 73 5.52 5.75 -3.92
C CYS A 73 4.01 5.63 -3.61
N GLU A 74 3.51 4.42 -3.35
CA GLU A 74 2.13 4.17 -2.91
C GLU A 74 2.00 3.99 -1.40
N ALA A 75 3.07 4.21 -0.62
CA ALA A 75 3.04 4.02 0.82
C ALA A 75 1.91 4.82 1.47
N LYS A 76 1.10 4.13 2.28
CA LYS A 76 0.06 4.76 3.09
C LYS A 76 0.65 5.10 4.45
N VAL A 77 0.74 6.39 4.74
CA VAL A 77 1.29 6.88 6.01
C VAL A 77 0.29 7.80 6.67
N ILE A 78 -0.06 7.49 7.92
CA ILE A 78 -0.88 8.31 8.79
C ILE A 78 0.03 8.95 9.82
N ILE A 79 -0.11 10.25 10.02
CA ILE A 79 0.64 10.97 11.05
C ILE A 79 -0.30 11.33 12.19
N ILE A 80 0.16 11.08 13.42
CA ILE A 80 -0.54 11.42 14.66
C ILE A 80 0.29 12.47 15.40
N THR A 81 -0.33 13.49 16.00
CA THR A 81 0.42 14.53 16.71
C THR A 81 -0.34 15.12 17.90
N ALA A 82 0.38 15.43 18.98
CA ALA A 82 -0.14 16.31 20.04
C ALA A 82 0.01 17.81 19.70
N TYR A 83 0.87 18.15 18.74
CA TYR A 83 1.14 19.51 18.29
C TYR A 83 0.41 19.78 16.98
N GLY A 84 -0.76 20.40 17.09
CA GLY A 84 -1.57 20.85 15.95
C GLY A 84 -1.39 22.33 15.67
N ASP A 85 -0.19 22.75 15.23
CA ASP A 85 -0.08 24.05 14.58
C ASP A 85 -0.40 23.95 13.07
N VAL A 86 -0.86 25.06 12.52
CA VAL A 86 -1.34 25.16 11.13
C VAL A 86 -0.22 24.83 10.13
N GLU A 87 1.04 25.16 10.46
CA GLU A 87 2.20 24.90 9.61
C GLU A 87 2.52 23.41 9.46
N THR A 88 2.37 22.65 10.56
CA THR A 88 2.54 21.20 10.56
C THR A 88 1.46 20.51 9.71
N ALA A 89 0.21 20.97 9.82
CA ALA A 89 -0.90 20.47 9.00
C ALA A 89 -0.71 20.80 7.50
N ILE A 90 -0.31 22.03 7.17
CA ILE A 90 0.01 22.44 5.79
C ILE A 90 1.16 21.61 5.23
N SER A 91 2.21 21.38 6.02
CA SER A 91 3.35 20.55 5.60
C SER A 91 2.93 19.10 5.37
N ALA A 92 2.08 18.51 6.21
CA ALA A 92 1.57 17.15 6.02
C ALA A 92 0.73 17.01 4.74
N VAL A 93 -0.15 17.98 4.47
CA VAL A 93 -0.94 18.03 3.23
C VAL A 93 -0.04 18.12 2.00
N ASN A 94 0.98 18.99 2.03
CA ASN A 94 1.96 19.10 0.94
C ASN A 94 2.84 17.85 0.81
N SER A 95 3.01 17.08 1.88
CA SER A 95 3.90 15.91 1.94
C SER A 95 3.25 14.61 1.48
N HIS A 96 1.99 14.62 1.03
CA HIS A 96 1.26 13.43 0.56
C HIS A 96 1.01 12.39 1.68
N ALA A 97 0.89 12.84 2.94
CA ALA A 97 0.38 11.97 3.99
C ALA A 97 -1.03 11.49 3.64
N TYR A 98 -1.36 10.23 3.94
CA TYR A 98 -2.69 9.70 3.65
C TYR A 98 -3.75 10.31 4.56
N ALA A 99 -3.43 10.47 5.84
CA ALA A 99 -4.27 11.17 6.81
C ALA A 99 -3.42 11.75 7.94
N PHE A 100 -4.03 12.66 8.69
CA PHE A 100 -3.42 13.32 9.83
C PHE A 100 -4.43 13.39 10.98
N PHE A 101 -4.00 12.99 12.18
CA PHE A 101 -4.85 13.00 13.38
C PHE A 101 -4.19 13.79 14.51
N GLY A 102 -5.01 14.57 15.22
CA GLY A 102 -4.62 15.17 16.49
C GLY A 102 -4.76 14.19 17.66
N LYS A 103 -3.90 14.28 18.66
CA LYS A 103 -4.07 13.65 19.98
C LYS A 103 -4.96 14.58 20.84
N PRO A 104 -5.96 14.07 21.59
CA PRO A 104 -6.34 12.66 21.67
C PRO A 104 -7.00 12.17 20.37
N ILE A 105 -6.60 10.99 19.92
CA ILE A 105 -7.06 10.41 18.65
C ILE A 105 -8.54 10.03 18.79
N ASN A 106 -9.36 10.48 17.84
CA ASN A 106 -10.67 9.86 17.65
C ASN A 106 -10.47 8.49 17.00
N PHE A 107 -10.52 7.43 17.82
CA PHE A 107 -10.22 6.07 17.36
C PHE A 107 -11.22 5.58 16.29
N GLN A 108 -12.47 6.04 16.35
CA GLN A 108 -13.47 5.70 15.34
C GLN A 108 -13.09 6.26 13.96
N GLU A 109 -12.65 7.52 13.89
CA GLU A 109 -12.19 8.14 12.64
C GLU A 109 -10.92 7.47 12.09
N LEU A 110 -10.03 7.02 12.99
CA LEU A 110 -8.86 6.24 12.60
C LEU A 110 -9.25 4.90 11.96
N LEU A 111 -10.20 4.18 12.56
CA LEU A 111 -10.72 2.92 12.02
C LEU A 111 -11.38 3.11 10.66
N GLU A 112 -12.23 4.13 10.51
CA GLU A 112 -12.86 4.45 9.22
C GLU A 112 -11.82 4.76 8.13
N THR A 113 -10.73 5.42 8.49
CA THR A 113 -9.60 5.68 7.59
C THR A 113 -8.86 4.40 7.21
N ILE A 114 -8.67 3.49 8.17
CA ILE A 114 -8.07 2.17 7.94
C ILE A 114 -8.95 1.31 7.03
N GLU A 115 -10.26 1.26 7.26
CA GLU A 115 -11.22 0.53 6.43
C GLU A 115 -11.21 1.04 4.97
N ARG A 116 -11.06 2.35 4.77
CA ARG A 116 -10.89 2.93 3.44
C ARG A 116 -9.60 2.45 2.76
N ILE A 117 -8.49 2.38 3.49
CA ILE A 117 -7.21 1.84 2.99
C ILE A 117 -7.37 0.36 2.60
N GLU A 118 -8.02 -0.45 3.44
CA GLU A 118 -8.26 -1.86 3.15
C GLU A 118 -9.13 -2.03 1.89
N THR A 119 -10.17 -1.20 1.74
CA THR A 119 -11.03 -1.20 0.55
C THR A 119 -10.25 -0.85 -0.72
N GLU A 120 -9.42 0.21 -0.69
CA GLU A 120 -8.55 0.59 -1.80
C GLU A 120 -7.59 -0.54 -2.18
N LYS A 121 -6.98 -1.19 -1.17
CA LYS A 121 -6.07 -2.33 -1.37
C LYS A 121 -6.77 -3.51 -2.02
N ASN A 122 -7.97 -3.87 -1.55
CA ASN A 122 -8.76 -4.97 -2.09
C ASN A 122 -9.20 -4.68 -3.54
N ALA A 123 -9.62 -3.45 -3.83
CA ALA A 123 -9.97 -3.04 -5.19
C ALA A 123 -8.77 -3.14 -6.15
N LYS A 124 -7.58 -2.68 -5.74
CA LYS A 124 -6.33 -2.84 -6.52
C LYS A 124 -5.96 -4.31 -6.74
N LYS A 125 -6.19 -5.17 -5.75
CA LYS A 125 -5.92 -6.61 -5.86
C LYS A 125 -6.85 -7.26 -6.90
N LEU A 126 -8.15 -6.98 -6.83
CA LEU A 126 -9.14 -7.49 -7.78
C LEU A 126 -8.83 -7.07 -9.23
N THR A 127 -8.56 -5.78 -9.45
CA THR A 127 -8.18 -5.28 -10.78
C THR A 127 -6.91 -5.93 -11.32
N LYS A 128 -5.91 -6.15 -10.45
CA LYS A 128 -4.69 -6.87 -10.84
C LYS A 128 -4.96 -8.32 -11.24
N GLU A 129 -5.80 -9.02 -10.50
CA GLU A 129 -6.21 -10.41 -10.81
C GLU A 129 -6.99 -10.48 -12.13
N GLU A 130 -7.90 -9.54 -12.38
CA GLU A 130 -8.63 -9.43 -13.65
C GLU A 130 -7.70 -9.15 -14.84
N HIS A 131 -6.73 -8.24 -14.68
CA HIS A 131 -5.74 -7.94 -15.71
C HIS A 131 -4.89 -9.17 -16.06
N ILE A 132 -4.46 -9.94 -15.05
CA ILE A 132 -3.72 -11.19 -15.26
C ILE A 132 -4.59 -12.19 -16.02
N ARG A 133 -5.84 -12.36 -15.61
CA ARG A 133 -6.79 -13.27 -16.26
C ARG A 133 -7.01 -12.90 -17.73
N LEU A 134 -7.21 -11.61 -18.03
CA LEU A 134 -7.43 -11.13 -19.39
C LEU A 134 -6.19 -11.32 -20.27
N ALA A 135 -4.99 -11.10 -19.71
CA ALA A 135 -3.74 -11.36 -20.42
C ALA A 135 -3.56 -12.85 -20.79
N ASP A 136 -3.95 -13.76 -19.89
CA ASP A 136 -3.96 -15.19 -20.15
C ASP A 136 -4.97 -15.59 -21.24
N GLU A 137 -6.19 -15.04 -21.20
CA GLU A 137 -7.21 -15.29 -22.22
C GLU A 137 -6.78 -14.77 -23.60
N TYR A 138 -6.21 -13.56 -23.66
CA TYR A 138 -5.67 -12.98 -24.88
C TYR A 138 -4.56 -13.86 -25.49
N THR A 139 -3.66 -14.38 -24.64
CA THR A 139 -2.57 -15.26 -25.08
C THR A 139 -3.10 -16.56 -25.68
N LYS A 140 -4.11 -17.18 -25.06
CA LYS A 140 -4.78 -18.39 -25.58
C LYS A 140 -5.46 -18.12 -26.92
N LEU A 141 -6.19 -17.01 -27.03
CA LEU A 141 -6.89 -16.63 -28.26
C LEU A 141 -5.91 -16.38 -29.40
N LYS A 142 -4.80 -15.66 -29.13
CA LYS A 142 -3.75 -15.40 -30.13
C LYS A 142 -3.15 -16.70 -30.66
N LYS A 143 -2.84 -17.64 -29.78
CA LYS A 143 -2.31 -18.96 -30.17
C LYS A 143 -3.29 -19.74 -31.04
N ALA A 144 -4.57 -19.80 -30.65
CA ALA A 144 -5.60 -20.47 -31.44
C ALA A 144 -5.77 -19.84 -32.83
N PHE A 145 -5.66 -18.51 -32.93
CA PHE A 145 -5.72 -17.80 -34.21
C PHE A 145 -4.52 -18.12 -35.11
N GLU A 146 -3.31 -18.20 -34.56
CA GLU A 146 -2.10 -18.62 -35.30
C GLU A 146 -2.22 -20.07 -35.81
N GLU A 147 -2.76 -20.98 -34.99
CA GLU A 147 -3.02 -22.36 -35.39
C GLU A 147 -4.04 -22.45 -36.54
N LEU A 148 -5.17 -21.74 -36.43
CA LEU A 148 -6.19 -21.70 -37.48
C LEU A 148 -5.64 -21.12 -38.79
N ARG A 149 -4.84 -20.05 -38.71
CA ARG A 149 -4.21 -19.45 -39.88
C ARG A 149 -3.28 -20.43 -40.59
N SER A 150 -2.48 -21.19 -39.83
CA SER A 150 -1.61 -22.22 -40.40
C SER A 150 -2.38 -23.33 -41.12
N LEU A 151 -3.55 -23.71 -40.60
CA LEU A 151 -4.41 -24.71 -41.25
C LEU A 151 -5.03 -24.20 -42.55
N LEU A 152 -5.48 -22.94 -42.60
CA LEU A 152 -6.04 -22.34 -43.82
C LEU A 152 -4.98 -22.20 -44.93
N GLU A 153 -3.76 -21.82 -44.57
CA GLU A 153 -2.64 -21.73 -45.53
C GLU A 153 -2.26 -23.11 -46.11
N LYS A 154 -2.39 -24.20 -45.33
CA LYS A 154 -2.15 -25.57 -45.81
C LYS A 154 -3.26 -26.12 -46.70
N SER A 155 -4.51 -25.70 -46.49
CA SER A 155 -5.66 -26.14 -47.29
C SER A 155 -5.81 -25.38 -48.61
N GLY A 156 -5.22 -24.19 -48.76
CA GLY A 156 -5.25 -23.39 -49.98
C GLY A 156 -4.29 -23.80 -51.09
N GLY A 157 -3.41 -24.79 -50.87
CA GLY A 157 -2.37 -25.22 -51.83
C GLY A 157 -2.80 -26.27 -52.85
N GLY A 158 -4.09 -26.60 -52.95
CA GLY A 158 -4.60 -27.70 -53.79
C GLY A 158 -5.44 -27.26 -54.97
N ASN A 159 -4.92 -26.40 -55.86
CA ASN A 159 -5.54 -26.24 -57.18
C ASN A 159 -4.57 -25.66 -58.24
N GLU A 160 -3.54 -26.41 -58.64
CA GLU A 160 -2.96 -26.26 -59.99
C GLU A 160 -2.44 -27.62 -60.50
N GLY A 161 -2.99 -28.07 -61.63
CA GLY A 161 -2.55 -29.26 -62.39
C GLY A 161 -3.61 -30.37 -62.42
N GLY A 162 -4.23 -30.72 -63.53
CA GLY A 162 -3.93 -30.40 -64.92
C GLY A 162 -5.11 -30.79 -65.82
N LYS A 163 -5.03 -30.23 -67.03
CA LYS A 163 -5.93 -30.39 -68.17
C LYS A 163 -6.18 -31.85 -68.57
#